data_AF-A0A5J6QE43-F1
#
_entry.id   AF-A0A5J6QE43-F1
#
_cell.length_a   1.000
_cell.length_b   1.000
_cell.length_c   1.000
_cell.angle_alpha   90.00
_cell.angle_beta   90.00
_cell.angle_gamma   90.00
#
_symmetry.space_group_name_H-M   'P 1'
#
loop_
_entity.id
_entity.type
_entity.pdbx_description
1 polymer ?
#
loop_
_entity_poly.entity_id
_entity_poly.type
_entity_poly.pdbx_seq_one_letter_code
_entity_poly.pdbx_strand_id
1 'polypeptide(L)'
;MASTKFDLSAFEENINTEFQAPYGKILPIKAIKTDAKGKASLKNMLGVGKIKTCDYVSIRSNSLLMIEFSDLKSQEEGVEKLISDLKNKQCPVDKHNKRMCVKKEVNKIEDKFKAKDLVFSELRQKCIETTLLTHKIADKEKFVYTQKFQNKKFIVVIKELKPADTPAMGLLKNKLSGALKDIVDTVKIIPQEHLENIFKKAVNS
;
A
#
# COMPACT_ATOMS: atom_id res chain seq x y z
N MET A 1 38.95 -2.98 -1.96
CA MET A 1 37.62 -3.61 -1.80
C MET A 1 36.85 -3.39 -3.08
N ALA A 2 36.43 -4.45 -3.78
CA ALA A 2 35.62 -4.31 -4.98
C ALA A 2 34.26 -3.72 -4.58
N SER A 3 33.95 -2.52 -5.10
CA SER A 3 32.61 -1.95 -5.03
C SER A 3 31.67 -2.88 -5.81
N THR A 4 30.93 -3.75 -5.14
CA THR A 4 29.80 -4.44 -5.75
C THR A 4 28.87 -3.39 -6.33
N LYS A 5 28.85 -3.30 -7.66
CA LYS A 5 27.99 -2.38 -8.39
C LYS A 5 26.55 -2.69 -7.97
N PHE A 6 25.85 -1.69 -7.44
CA PHE A 6 24.42 -1.79 -7.20
C PHE A 6 23.75 -1.92 -8.58
N ASP A 7 22.95 -2.95 -8.75
CA ASP A 7 22.25 -3.25 -10.01
C ASP A 7 20.76 -3.34 -9.72
N LEU A 8 20.04 -2.27 -10.05
CA LEU A 8 18.60 -2.19 -9.86
C LEU A 8 17.82 -3.23 -10.68
N SER A 9 18.38 -3.71 -11.80
CA SER A 9 17.71 -4.68 -12.67
C SER A 9 17.50 -6.04 -12.02
N ALA A 10 18.30 -6.36 -10.98
CA ALA A 10 18.14 -7.57 -10.18
C ALA A 10 16.83 -7.62 -9.37
N PHE A 11 16.13 -6.49 -9.24
CA PHE A 11 14.86 -6.37 -8.52
C PHE A 11 13.67 -6.10 -9.46
N GLU A 12 13.90 -6.03 -10.77
CA GLU A 12 12.84 -5.89 -11.75
C GLU A 12 12.19 -7.24 -12.03
N GLU A 13 10.87 -7.28 -11.89
CA GLU A 13 10.07 -8.45 -12.22
C GLU A 13 8.76 -8.04 -12.90
N ASN A 14 8.11 -9.02 -13.52
CA ASN A 14 6.73 -8.84 -13.95
C ASN A 14 5.84 -8.66 -12.73
N ILE A 15 4.98 -7.65 -12.73
CA ILE A 15 4.09 -7.35 -11.62
C ILE A 15 3.20 -8.56 -11.31
N ASN A 16 3.40 -9.16 -10.15
CA ASN A 16 2.48 -10.11 -9.53
C ASN A 16 1.50 -9.35 -8.64
N THR A 17 0.20 -9.50 -8.90
CA THR A 17 -0.87 -8.76 -8.21
C THR A 17 -1.18 -9.25 -6.80
N GLU A 18 -0.60 -10.39 -6.37
CA GLU A 18 -0.76 -11.02 -5.05
C GLU A 18 -2.19 -11.41 -4.62
N PHE A 19 -3.21 -11.01 -5.36
CA PHE A 19 -4.59 -11.43 -5.12
C PHE A 19 -4.76 -12.95 -5.26
N GLN A 20 -5.69 -13.52 -4.46
CA GLN A 20 -6.00 -14.94 -4.52
C GLN A 20 -6.54 -15.36 -5.90
N ALA A 21 -6.20 -16.59 -6.31
CA ALA A 21 -6.71 -17.20 -7.53
C ALA A 21 -8.26 -17.21 -7.56
N PRO A 22 -8.90 -17.08 -8.75
CA PRO A 22 -8.31 -17.00 -10.10
C PRO A 22 -7.81 -15.60 -10.51
N TYR A 23 -7.86 -14.62 -9.60
CA TYR A 23 -7.60 -13.21 -9.91
C TYR A 23 -6.10 -12.85 -9.87
N GLY A 24 -5.31 -13.60 -9.12
CA GLY A 24 -3.85 -13.47 -9.11
C GLY A 24 -3.28 -13.61 -10.52
N LYS A 25 -2.84 -12.49 -11.10
CA LYS A 25 -2.30 -12.43 -12.46
C LYS A 25 -0.90 -11.86 -12.42
N ILE A 26 0.02 -12.51 -13.12
CA ILE A 26 1.29 -11.90 -13.47
C ILE A 26 1.03 -11.02 -14.69
N LEU A 27 1.12 -9.70 -14.52
CA LEU A 27 0.97 -8.75 -15.60
C LEU A 27 2.30 -8.66 -16.37
N PRO A 28 2.29 -8.58 -17.72
CA PRO A 28 3.50 -8.48 -18.54
C PRO A 28 4.08 -7.06 -18.50
N ILE A 29 4.23 -6.52 -17.29
CA ILE A 29 4.69 -5.16 -16.99
C ILE A 29 5.81 -5.29 -15.99
N LYS A 30 6.99 -4.80 -16.35
CA LYS A 30 8.14 -4.79 -15.45
C LYS A 30 8.09 -3.60 -14.50
N ALA A 31 8.33 -3.87 -13.23
CA ALA A 31 8.53 -2.88 -12.19
C ALA A 31 9.51 -3.42 -11.13
N ILE A 32 10.03 -2.53 -10.31
CA ILE A 32 10.96 -2.87 -9.23
C ILE A 32 10.12 -3.34 -8.04
N LYS A 33 10.30 -4.59 -7.59
CA LYS A 33 9.66 -5.13 -6.38
C LYS A 33 10.36 -4.56 -5.15
N THR A 34 9.62 -3.92 -4.25
CA THR A 34 10.20 -3.20 -3.10
C THR A 34 9.83 -3.76 -1.73
N ASP A 35 8.72 -4.50 -1.62
CA ASP A 35 8.25 -5.12 -0.38
C ASP A 35 8.85 -6.51 -0.10
N ALA A 36 9.74 -7.01 -0.98
CA ALA A 36 10.42 -8.29 -0.81
C ALA A 36 11.03 -8.46 0.59
N LYS A 37 10.95 -9.68 1.13
CA LYS A 37 11.46 -10.05 2.46
C LYS A 37 12.84 -10.71 2.38
N GLY A 38 13.61 -10.61 3.45
CA GLY A 38 14.90 -11.30 3.58
C GLY A 38 16.09 -10.55 2.97
N LYS A 39 17.29 -11.13 3.11
CA LYS A 39 18.58 -10.45 2.83
C LYS A 39 18.72 -9.98 1.37
N ALA A 40 18.04 -10.61 0.43
CA ALA A 40 18.04 -10.25 -0.99
C ALA A 40 17.08 -9.12 -1.36
N SER A 41 16.38 -8.50 -0.40
CA SER A 41 15.46 -7.40 -0.71
C SER A 41 16.19 -6.09 -0.97
N LEU A 42 15.62 -5.30 -1.89
CA LEU A 42 16.09 -3.95 -2.22
C LEU A 42 16.25 -3.07 -0.97
N LYS A 43 15.28 -3.13 -0.05
CA LYS A 43 15.30 -2.38 1.21
C LYS A 43 16.50 -2.76 2.08
N ASN A 44 16.82 -4.04 2.17
CA ASN A 44 17.98 -4.50 2.95
C ASN A 44 19.30 -4.10 2.28
N MET A 45 19.40 -4.19 0.96
CA MET A 45 20.58 -3.74 0.22
C MET A 45 20.81 -2.24 0.30
N LEU A 46 19.74 -1.45 0.48
CA LEU A 46 19.80 0.00 0.68
C LEU A 46 19.90 0.42 2.17
N GLY A 47 19.94 -0.52 3.11
CA GLY A 47 20.06 -0.24 4.54
C GLY A 47 18.79 0.30 5.21
N VAL A 48 17.62 0.09 4.61
CA VAL A 48 16.31 0.56 5.08
C VAL A 48 15.31 -0.57 5.31
N GLY A 49 15.78 -1.77 5.67
CA GLY A 49 14.98 -3.00 5.77
C GLY A 49 13.69 -2.97 6.60
N LYS A 50 13.53 -1.99 7.50
CA LYS A 50 12.38 -1.87 8.42
C LYS A 50 11.21 -1.06 7.86
N ILE A 51 11.38 -0.39 6.73
CA ILE A 51 10.33 0.47 6.17
C ILE A 51 9.22 -0.37 5.49
N LYS A 52 7.98 0.09 5.63
CA LYS A 52 6.80 -0.35 4.90
C LYS A 52 6.75 0.40 3.58
N THR A 53 6.92 -0.33 2.49
CA THR A 53 6.81 0.23 1.14
C THR A 53 5.55 -0.27 0.48
N CYS A 54 5.20 0.38 -0.62
CA CYS A 54 4.35 -0.20 -1.64
C CYS A 54 4.96 -1.51 -2.15
N ASP A 55 4.20 -2.30 -2.89
CA ASP A 55 4.72 -3.54 -3.45
C ASP A 55 5.72 -3.26 -4.58
N TYR A 56 5.38 -2.35 -5.48
CA TYR A 56 6.22 -2.02 -6.63
C TYR A 56 6.45 -0.53 -6.80
N VAL A 57 7.57 -0.21 -7.44
CA VAL A 57 7.81 1.10 -8.05
C VAL A 57 8.19 0.97 -9.51
N SER A 58 7.73 1.89 -10.36
CA SER A 58 8.23 2.06 -11.71
C SER A 58 8.85 3.44 -11.84
N ILE A 59 10.14 3.45 -12.13
CA ILE A 59 10.94 4.67 -12.32
C ILE A 59 11.18 4.81 -13.82
N ARG A 60 10.76 5.93 -14.40
CA ARG A 60 11.08 6.33 -15.77
C ARG A 60 11.72 7.70 -15.77
N SER A 61 12.29 8.11 -16.91
CA SER A 61 13.12 9.32 -17.05
C SER A 61 12.59 10.53 -16.28
N ASN A 62 11.27 10.78 -16.33
CA ASN A 62 10.65 11.84 -15.54
C ASN A 62 9.54 11.38 -14.58
N SER A 63 9.02 10.16 -14.64
CA SER A 63 7.85 9.75 -13.85
C SER A 63 8.15 8.67 -12.81
N LEU A 64 7.39 8.73 -11.72
CA LEU A 64 7.42 7.73 -10.64
C LEU A 64 6.01 7.19 -10.43
N LEU A 65 5.86 5.87 -10.55
CA LEU A 65 4.64 5.16 -10.15
C LEU A 65 4.95 4.35 -8.89
N MET A 66 4.18 4.55 -7.84
CA MET A 66 4.20 3.75 -6.62
C MET A 66 2.92 2.92 -6.58
N ILE A 67 3.05 1.59 -6.52
CA ILE A 67 1.94 0.66 -6.74
C ILE A 67 1.79 -0.25 -5.53
N GLU A 68 0.60 -0.18 -4.93
CA GLU A 68 0.23 -0.91 -3.74
C GLU A 68 -0.98 -1.79 -4.04
N PHE A 69 -0.82 -3.10 -3.94
CA PHE A 69 -1.89 -4.10 -4.00
C PHE A 69 -2.49 -4.24 -2.61
N SER A 70 -3.70 -3.74 -2.47
CA SER A 70 -4.31 -3.59 -1.16
C SER A 70 -5.52 -4.49 -1.02
N ASP A 71 -5.50 -5.29 0.05
CA ASP A 71 -6.61 -6.14 0.49
C ASP A 71 -7.61 -5.37 1.38
N LEU A 72 -7.79 -4.07 1.11
CA LEU A 72 -8.59 -3.13 1.90
C LEU A 72 -9.93 -3.68 2.35
N LYS A 73 -10.60 -4.38 1.45
CA LYS A 73 -11.90 -4.98 1.71
C LYS A 73 -11.82 -6.10 2.74
N SER A 74 -10.85 -7.00 2.61
CA SER A 74 -10.62 -8.07 3.57
C SER A 74 -10.18 -7.53 4.92
N GLN A 75 -9.40 -6.44 4.95
CA GLN A 75 -9.04 -5.76 6.20
C GLN A 75 -10.24 -5.11 6.89
N GLU A 76 -11.10 -4.41 6.13
CA GLU A 76 -12.33 -3.79 6.66
C GLU A 76 -13.30 -4.85 7.19
N GLU A 77 -13.60 -5.88 6.38
CA GLU A 77 -14.46 -7.00 6.77
C GLU A 77 -13.91 -7.75 8.00
N GLY A 78 -12.59 -7.95 8.08
CA GLY A 78 -11.94 -8.60 9.22
C GLY A 78 -12.08 -7.82 10.52
N VAL A 79 -11.96 -6.50 10.47
CA VAL A 79 -12.16 -5.62 11.64
C VAL A 79 -13.64 -5.58 12.04
N GLU A 80 -14.56 -5.46 11.08
CA GLU A 80 -16.01 -5.48 11.36
C GLU A 80 -16.45 -6.81 12.00
N LYS A 81 -15.93 -7.93 11.48
CA LYS A 81 -16.16 -9.25 12.06
C LYS A 81 -15.62 -9.35 13.48
N LEU A 82 -14.39 -8.89 13.73
CA LEU A 82 -13.81 -8.89 15.07
C LEU A 82 -14.67 -8.08 16.06
N ILE A 83 -15.15 -6.91 15.64
CA ILE A 83 -16.05 -6.07 16.43
C ILE A 83 -17.38 -6.82 16.71
N SER A 84 -17.96 -7.46 15.71
CA SER A 84 -19.18 -8.26 15.85
C SER A 84 -18.98 -9.43 16.82
N ASP A 85 -17.89 -10.18 16.68
CA ASP A 85 -17.54 -11.30 17.56
C ASP A 85 -17.33 -10.83 19.01
N LEU A 86 -16.71 -9.67 19.22
CA LEU A 86 -16.56 -9.05 20.54
C LEU A 86 -17.91 -8.61 21.14
N LYS A 87 -18.85 -8.16 20.32
CA LYS A 87 -20.22 -7.84 20.76
C LYS A 87 -21.01 -9.10 21.15
N ASN A 88 -20.76 -10.21 20.45
CA ASN A 88 -21.48 -11.47 20.62
C ASN A 88 -20.90 -12.39 21.70
N LYS A 89 -19.64 -12.19 22.12
CA LYS A 89 -19.05 -12.94 23.25
C LYS A 89 -19.83 -12.67 24.53
N GLN A 90 -20.46 -13.72 25.08
CA GLN A 90 -21.10 -13.67 26.39
C GLN A 90 -20.06 -13.26 27.44
N CYS A 91 -20.40 -12.23 28.21
CA CYS A 91 -19.52 -11.76 29.28
C CYS A 91 -19.43 -12.84 30.36
N PRO A 92 -18.22 -13.29 30.75
CA PRO A 92 -18.08 -14.13 31.93
C PRO A 92 -18.64 -13.35 33.13
N VAL A 93 -19.50 -14.02 33.89
CA VAL A 93 -20.07 -13.49 35.12
C VAL A 93 -19.03 -13.72 36.21
N ASP A 94 -18.62 -12.67 36.91
CA ASP A 94 -17.70 -12.85 38.04
C ASP A 94 -18.41 -13.55 39.22
N LYS A 95 -17.64 -13.94 40.24
CA LYS A 95 -18.16 -14.62 41.44
C LYS A 95 -19.18 -13.76 42.24
N HIS A 96 -19.35 -12.49 41.87
CA HIS A 96 -20.26 -11.52 42.49
C HIS A 96 -21.43 -11.14 41.59
N ASN A 97 -21.72 -11.92 40.54
CA ASN A 97 -22.79 -11.66 39.58
C ASN A 97 -22.65 -10.33 38.81
N LYS A 98 -21.46 -9.71 38.82
CA LYS A 98 -21.17 -8.56 37.97
C LYS A 98 -20.71 -9.06 36.60
N ARG A 99 -21.45 -8.66 35.57
CA ARG A 99 -20.99 -8.76 34.18
C ARG A 99 -19.83 -7.78 34.02
N MET A 100 -18.60 -8.27 33.87
CA MET A 100 -17.50 -7.44 33.39
C MET A 100 -17.80 -7.09 31.93
N CYS A 101 -18.45 -5.95 31.71
CA CYS A 101 -18.95 -5.58 30.41
C CYS A 101 -17.81 -5.29 29.43
N VAL A 102 -17.62 -6.19 28.47
CA VAL A 102 -16.83 -6.01 27.24
C VAL A 102 -17.33 -4.77 26.45
N LYS A 103 -18.59 -4.34 26.64
CA LYS A 103 -19.20 -3.15 26.01
C LYS A 103 -18.38 -1.86 26.11
N LYS A 104 -17.79 -1.55 27.28
CA LYS A 104 -16.97 -0.33 27.46
C LYS A 104 -15.64 -0.41 26.70
N GLU A 105 -15.10 -1.62 26.54
CA GLU A 105 -13.91 -1.85 25.72
C GLU A 105 -14.24 -1.92 24.23
N VAL A 106 -15.37 -2.54 23.83
CA VAL A 106 -15.86 -2.56 22.44
C VAL A 106 -16.07 -1.15 21.93
N ASN A 107 -16.76 -0.27 22.67
CA ASN A 107 -16.96 1.11 22.25
C ASN A 107 -15.62 1.87 22.14
N LYS A 108 -14.68 1.63 23.08
CA LYS A 108 -13.33 2.20 23.00
C LYS A 108 -12.52 1.67 21.81
N ILE A 109 -12.73 0.42 21.43
CA ILE A 109 -12.10 -0.20 20.26
C ILE A 109 -12.75 0.34 18.98
N GLU A 110 -14.07 0.45 18.90
CA GLU A 110 -14.79 1.07 17.77
C GLU A 110 -14.37 2.52 17.53
N ASP A 111 -14.21 3.30 18.60
CA ASP A 111 -13.76 4.70 18.50
C ASP A 111 -12.28 4.83 18.12
N LYS A 112 -11.42 3.90 18.55
CA LYS A 112 -9.97 3.91 18.26
C LYS A 112 -9.58 3.20 16.96
N PHE A 113 -10.36 2.24 16.52
CA PHE A 113 -10.10 1.35 15.38
C PHE A 113 -11.23 1.43 14.36
N LYS A 114 -11.54 2.64 13.91
CA LYS A 114 -12.26 2.76 12.64
C LYS A 114 -11.36 2.14 11.58
N ALA A 115 -11.75 1.00 11.02
CA ALA A 115 -10.96 0.26 10.02
C ALA A 115 -10.44 1.18 8.90
N LYS A 116 -11.25 2.16 8.52
CA LYS A 116 -10.94 3.22 7.54
C LYS A 116 -9.73 4.09 7.93
N ASP A 117 -9.52 4.36 9.21
CA ASP A 117 -8.37 5.13 9.70
C ASP A 117 -7.08 4.29 9.73
N LEU A 118 -7.18 2.98 9.99
CA LEU A 118 -6.05 2.06 9.88
C LEU A 118 -5.59 1.94 8.42
N VAL A 119 -6.52 1.63 7.52
CA VAL A 119 -6.30 1.57 6.07
C VAL A 119 -5.64 2.86 5.57
N PHE A 120 -6.22 4.01 5.91
CA PHE A 120 -5.68 5.30 5.51
C PHE A 120 -4.25 5.52 6.04
N SER A 121 -4.01 5.21 7.32
CA SER A 121 -2.72 5.40 7.96
C SER A 121 -1.64 4.52 7.33
N GLU A 122 -1.98 3.26 7.03
CA GLU A 122 -1.08 2.33 6.38
C GLU A 122 -0.73 2.75 4.95
N LEU A 123 -1.73 3.06 4.12
CA LEU A 123 -1.50 3.51 2.74
C LEU A 123 -0.68 4.81 2.70
N ARG A 124 -0.98 5.75 3.61
CA ARG A 124 -0.21 6.98 3.77
C ARG A 124 1.25 6.69 4.14
N GLN A 125 1.47 5.82 5.13
CA GLN A 125 2.81 5.44 5.55
C GLN A 125 3.59 4.79 4.41
N LYS A 126 2.99 3.82 3.70
CA LYS A 126 3.61 3.15 2.55
C LYS A 126 4.01 4.13 1.46
N CYS A 127 3.17 5.11 1.12
CA CYS A 127 3.52 6.13 0.13
C CYS A 127 4.73 6.99 0.56
N ILE A 128 4.74 7.46 1.82
CA ILE A 128 5.83 8.29 2.37
C ILE A 128 7.15 7.52 2.35
N GLU A 129 7.13 6.31 2.90
CA GLU A 129 8.34 5.49 3.05
C GLU A 129 8.84 4.96 1.70
N THR A 130 7.95 4.70 0.74
CA THR A 130 8.34 4.39 -0.65
C THR A 130 9.01 5.58 -1.32
N THR A 131 8.55 6.81 -1.05
CA THR A 131 9.23 8.02 -1.55
C THR A 131 10.66 8.08 -1.00
N LEU A 132 10.86 7.83 0.29
CA LEU A 132 12.19 7.74 0.90
C LEU A 132 13.06 6.65 0.26
N LEU A 133 12.49 5.48 -0.02
CA LEU A 133 13.19 4.41 -0.74
C LEU A 133 13.64 4.88 -2.14
N THR A 134 12.78 5.57 -2.88
CA THR A 134 13.12 6.05 -4.24
C THR A 134 14.24 7.08 -4.23
N HIS A 135 14.31 7.95 -3.21
CA HIS A 135 15.47 8.82 -2.99
C HIS A 135 16.74 8.01 -2.81
N LYS A 136 16.71 6.95 -1.98
CA LYS A 136 17.88 6.08 -1.75
C LYS A 136 18.33 5.31 -2.99
N ILE A 137 17.39 4.83 -3.80
CA ILE A 137 17.70 4.22 -5.11
C ILE A 137 18.43 5.23 -5.97
N ALA A 138 17.90 6.44 -6.06
CA ALA A 138 18.45 7.47 -6.93
C ALA A 138 19.85 7.93 -6.52
N ASP A 139 20.11 8.07 -5.21
CA ASP A 139 21.44 8.35 -4.68
C ASP A 139 22.46 7.27 -5.09
N LYS A 140 22.05 5.99 -5.08
CA LYS A 140 22.91 4.85 -5.41
C LYS A 140 23.17 4.70 -6.90
N GLU A 141 22.15 4.89 -7.72
CA GLU A 141 22.25 4.87 -9.19
C GLU A 141 22.86 6.16 -9.75
N LYS A 142 23.17 7.15 -8.89
CA LYS A 142 23.67 8.47 -9.27
C LYS A 142 22.76 9.15 -10.29
N PHE A 143 21.44 8.94 -10.18
CA PHE A 143 20.51 9.76 -10.94
C PHE A 143 20.73 11.22 -10.53
N VAL A 144 20.81 12.13 -11.50
CA VAL A 144 20.90 13.56 -11.24
C VAL A 144 19.55 14.00 -10.67
N TYR A 145 19.41 13.89 -9.35
CA TYR A 145 18.16 14.10 -8.59
C TYR A 145 17.68 15.57 -8.60
N THR A 146 18.43 16.47 -9.24
CA THR A 146 18.10 17.90 -9.30
C THR A 146 16.86 18.18 -10.18
N GLN A 147 16.36 17.20 -10.93
CA GLN A 147 15.04 17.24 -11.53
C GLN A 147 14.12 16.22 -10.85
N LYS A 148 13.33 16.73 -9.89
CA LYS A 148 12.18 16.08 -9.24
C LYS A 148 11.41 15.27 -10.29
N PHE A 149 11.12 13.99 -10.02
CA PHE A 149 10.13 13.26 -10.82
C PHE A 149 8.93 14.17 -11.05
N GLN A 150 8.68 14.51 -12.31
CA GLN A 150 7.49 15.21 -12.74
C GLN A 150 6.44 14.12 -12.96
N ASN A 151 5.26 14.22 -12.32
CA ASN A 151 4.21 13.20 -12.41
C ASN A 151 4.44 11.96 -11.51
N LYS A 152 4.58 12.20 -10.21
CA LYS A 152 4.55 11.18 -9.15
C LYS A 152 3.11 10.70 -8.95
N LYS A 153 2.88 9.40 -9.12
CA LYS A 153 1.56 8.78 -8.95
C LYS A 153 1.59 7.72 -7.87
N PHE A 154 0.67 7.80 -6.93
CA PHE A 154 0.38 6.72 -5.98
C PHE A 154 -0.86 5.96 -6.46
N ILE A 155 -0.68 4.69 -6.80
CA ILE A 155 -1.71 3.81 -7.35
C ILE A 155 -2.00 2.73 -6.32
N VAL A 156 -3.18 2.79 -5.72
CA VAL A 156 -3.72 1.71 -4.89
C VAL A 156 -4.57 0.83 -5.80
N VAL A 157 -4.17 -0.43 -5.89
CA VAL A 157 -4.83 -1.44 -6.71
C VAL A 157 -5.63 -2.32 -5.78
N ILE A 158 -6.92 -2.45 -6.05
CA ILE A 158 -7.82 -3.35 -5.34
C ILE A 158 -8.26 -4.48 -6.26
N LYS A 159 -8.65 -5.62 -5.67
CA LYS A 159 -9.05 -6.81 -6.42
C LYS A 159 -10.21 -6.53 -7.38
N GLU A 160 -11.25 -5.89 -6.86
CA GLU A 160 -12.47 -5.55 -7.59
C GLU A 160 -13.08 -4.28 -6.98
N LEU A 161 -13.78 -3.49 -7.80
CA LEU A 161 -14.56 -2.34 -7.33
C LEU A 161 -16.05 -2.58 -7.62
N LYS A 162 -16.83 -2.93 -6.61
CA LYS A 162 -18.30 -3.04 -6.79
C LYS A 162 -18.92 -1.64 -6.82
N PRO A 163 -20.06 -1.44 -7.48
CA PRO A 163 -20.75 -0.14 -7.49
C PRO A 163 -20.97 0.42 -6.08
N ALA A 164 -21.33 -0.43 -5.11
CA ALA A 164 -21.53 -0.07 -3.70
C ALA A 164 -20.24 0.42 -3.00
N ASP A 165 -19.06 0.01 -3.46
CA ASP A 165 -17.77 0.37 -2.88
C ASP A 165 -17.33 1.79 -3.33
N THR A 166 -17.91 2.31 -4.43
CA THR A 166 -17.50 3.58 -5.09
C THR A 166 -17.50 4.79 -4.14
N PRO A 167 -18.54 5.03 -3.32
CA PRO A 167 -18.53 6.19 -2.41
C PRO A 167 -17.42 6.10 -1.36
N ALA A 168 -17.20 4.92 -0.76
CA ALA A 168 -16.16 4.71 0.24
C ALA A 168 -14.76 4.89 -0.36
N MET A 169 -14.51 4.35 -1.55
CA MET A 169 -13.24 4.52 -2.27
C MET A 169 -13.03 5.97 -2.70
N GLY A 170 -14.08 6.69 -3.10
CA GLY A 170 -14.02 8.12 -3.38
C GLY A 170 -13.57 8.93 -2.17
N LEU A 171 -14.14 8.66 -0.99
CA LEU A 171 -13.75 9.31 0.27
C LEU A 171 -12.29 9.00 0.63
N LEU A 172 -11.87 7.73 0.55
CA LEU A 172 -10.49 7.33 0.83
C LEU A 172 -9.50 8.02 -0.12
N LYS A 173 -9.80 8.04 -1.42
CA LYS A 173 -8.99 8.73 -2.44
C LYS A 173 -8.86 10.22 -2.13
N ASN A 174 -9.94 10.89 -1.76
CA ASN A 174 -9.93 12.32 -1.44
C ASN A 174 -9.09 12.60 -0.19
N LYS A 175 -9.25 11.78 0.86
CA LYS A 175 -8.47 11.88 2.09
C LYS A 175 -6.97 11.67 1.83
N LEU A 176 -6.61 10.65 1.04
CA LEU A 176 -5.21 10.40 0.64
C LEU A 176 -4.65 11.53 -0.22
N SER A 177 -5.41 12.01 -1.22
CA SER A 177 -5.00 13.13 -2.09
C SER A 177 -4.69 14.38 -1.28
N GLY A 178 -5.56 14.73 -0.32
CA GLY A 178 -5.33 15.89 0.55
C GLY A 178 -4.10 15.73 1.45
N ALA A 179 -3.91 14.53 2.03
CA ALA A 179 -2.81 14.25 2.95
C ALA A 179 -1.44 14.07 2.28
N LEU A 180 -1.42 13.75 0.98
CA LEU A 180 -0.21 13.43 0.21
C LEU A 180 0.09 14.45 -0.90
N LYS A 181 -0.63 15.58 -0.97
CA LYS A 181 -0.53 16.59 -2.03
C LYS A 181 0.89 17.13 -2.28
N ASP A 182 1.72 17.18 -1.23
CA ASP A 182 3.10 17.69 -1.32
C ASP A 182 4.10 16.57 -1.66
N ILE A 183 3.63 15.31 -1.69
CA ILE A 183 4.43 14.10 -1.89
C ILE A 183 4.19 13.51 -3.28
N VAL A 184 2.93 13.45 -3.74
CA VAL A 184 2.55 12.92 -5.05
C VAL A 184 1.61 13.86 -5.78
N ASP A 185 1.70 13.85 -7.10
CA ASP A 185 0.85 14.69 -7.97
C ASP A 185 -0.54 14.07 -8.15
N THR A 186 -0.66 12.75 -8.02
CA THR A 186 -1.94 12.07 -8.18
C THR A 186 -2.04 10.83 -7.31
N VAL A 187 -3.20 10.66 -6.67
CA VAL A 187 -3.62 9.39 -6.04
C VAL A 187 -4.72 8.75 -6.88
N LYS A 188 -4.59 7.46 -7.19
CA LYS A 188 -5.64 6.66 -7.83
C LYS A 188 -5.92 5.42 -7.00
N ILE A 189 -7.20 5.09 -6.87
CA ILE A 189 -7.67 3.80 -6.39
C ILE A 189 -8.37 3.16 -7.57
N ILE A 190 -7.88 2.02 -8.03
CA ILE A 190 -8.36 1.35 -9.24
C ILE A 190 -8.53 -0.15 -9.04
N PRO A 191 -9.46 -0.79 -9.76
CA PRO A 191 -9.51 -2.23 -9.81
C PRO A 191 -8.35 -2.77 -10.66
N GLN A 192 -7.96 -4.02 -10.40
CA GLN A 192 -6.77 -4.67 -10.97
C GLN A 192 -6.73 -4.61 -12.50
N GLU A 193 -7.85 -4.82 -13.18
CA GLU A 193 -7.96 -4.85 -14.63
C GLU A 193 -7.58 -3.52 -15.31
N HIS A 194 -7.59 -2.41 -14.56
CA HIS A 194 -7.20 -1.10 -15.08
C HIS A 194 -5.70 -0.83 -15.00
N LEU A 195 -4.94 -1.64 -14.25
CA LEU A 195 -3.52 -1.37 -14.01
C LEU A 195 -2.71 -1.40 -15.31
N GLU A 196 -2.94 -2.38 -16.19
CA GLU A 196 -2.22 -2.46 -17.46
C GLU A 196 -2.43 -1.23 -18.33
N ASN A 197 -3.66 -0.70 -18.35
CA ASN A 197 -4.01 0.49 -19.12
C ASN A 197 -3.32 1.75 -18.55
N ILE A 198 -3.12 1.84 -17.24
CA ILE A 198 -2.35 2.94 -16.63
C ILE A 198 -0.90 2.92 -17.13
N PHE A 199 -0.28 1.74 -17.17
CA PHE A 199 1.09 1.60 -17.65
C PHE A 199 1.22 1.91 -19.14
N LYS A 200 0.33 1.38 -20.00
CA LYS A 200 0.32 1.70 -21.44
C LYS A 200 0.26 3.20 -21.69
N LYS A 201 -0.58 3.92 -20.92
CA LYS A 201 -0.67 5.39 -21.01
C LYS A 201 0.58 6.10 -20.50
N ALA A 202 1.25 5.56 -19.49
CA ALA A 202 2.47 6.14 -18.93
C ALA A 202 3.73 5.87 -19.79
N VAL A 203 3.71 4.84 -20.64
CA VAL A 203 4.77 4.54 -21.60
C VAL A 203 4.74 5.50 -22.79
N ASN A 204 3.54 5.93 -23.20
CA ASN A 204 3.31 6.74 -24.39
C ASN A 204 3.21 8.26 -24.10
N SER A 205 3.48 8.68 -22.86
CA SER A 205 3.40 10.07 -22.37
C SER A 205 4.77 10.56 -21.95
#